data_AF-A0A378WIS3-F1
#
_entry.id   AF-A0A378WIS3-F1
#
_cell.length_a   1.000
_cell.length_b   1.000
_cell.length_c   1.000
_cell.angle_alpha   90.00
_cell.angle_beta   90.00
_cell.angle_gamma   90.00
#
_symmetry.space_group_name_H-M   'P 1'
#
loop_
_entity.id
_entity.type
_entity.pdbx_description
1 polymer ?
#
loop_
_entity_poly.entity_id
_entity_poly.type
_entity_poly.pdbx_seq_one_letter_code
_entity_poly.pdbx_strand_id
1 'polypeptide(L)' 'MKHRCKNCNKLLAIGIGRFEIKCPRCKTVNSFRSLTTENAPEHPTFEKGHNGCRKNFHTA' A
#
# COMPACT_ATOMS: atom_id res chain seq x y z
N MET A 1 -4.75 5.08 8.09
CA MET A 1 -6.11 5.51 7.67
C MET A 1 -7.08 5.34 8.83
N LYS A 2 -7.98 6.31 9.08
CA LYS A 2 -9.04 6.20 10.10
C LYS A 2 -10.39 6.01 9.39
N HIS A 3 -11.14 5.00 9.80
CA HIS A 3 -12.43 4.64 9.21
C HIS A 3 -13.57 5.01 10.18
N ARG A 4 -14.49 5.87 9.72
CA ARG A 4 -15.61 6.37 10.51
C ARG A 4 -16.93 5.94 9.90
N CYS A 5 -17.94 5.77 10.75
CA CYS A 5 -19.29 5.45 10.31
C CYS A 5 -19.88 6.59 9.48
N LYS A 6 -20.38 6.28 8.28
CA LYS A 6 -21.01 7.25 7.36
C LYS A 6 -22.23 7.97 7.93
N ASN A 7 -22.94 7.32 8.87
CA ASN A 7 -24.15 7.86 9.46
C ASN A 7 -23.92 8.71 10.73
N CYS A 8 -23.07 8.27 11.66
CA CYS A 8 -22.91 8.94 12.97
C CYS A 8 -21.48 9.40 13.29
N ASN A 9 -20.55 9.32 12.32
CA ASN A 9 -19.15 9.71 12.44
C ASN A 9 -18.33 9.05 13.56
N LYS A 10 -18.89 8.05 14.24
CA LYS A 10 -18.16 7.23 15.22
C LYS A 10 -16.99 6.53 14.54
N LEU A 11 -15.83 6.55 15.19
CA LEU A 11 -14.67 5.77 14.80
C LEU A 11 -14.98 4.27 14.90
N LEU A 12 -14.72 3.54 13.82
CA LEU A 12 -14.96 2.10 13.71
C LEU A 12 -13.66 1.31 13.67
N ALA A 13 -12.67 1.77 12.92
CA ALA A 13 -11.38 1.10 12.78
C ALA A 13 -10.25 2.08 12.44
N ILE A 14 -9.03 1.66 12.72
CA ILE A 14 -7.80 2.31 12.28
C ILE A 14 -6.99 1.23 11.57
N GLY A 15 -6.63 1.47 10.31
CA GLY A 15 -5.90 0.49 9.52
C GLY A 15 -6.12 0.63 8.03
N ILE A 16 -5.58 -0.33 7.30
CA ILE A 16 -5.68 -0.49 5.85
C ILE A 16 -6.20 -1.91 5.57
N GLY A 17 -6.97 -2.05 4.51
CA GLY A 17 -7.56 -3.32 4.11
C GLY A 17 -8.93 -3.15 3.49
N ARG A 18 -9.55 -4.29 3.18
CA ARG A 18 -10.93 -4.38 2.69
C ARG A 18 -11.75 -5.12 3.72
N PHE A 19 -12.69 -4.43 4.35
CA PHE A 19 -13.51 -5.02 5.39
C PHE A 19 -14.83 -4.28 5.52
N GLU A 20 -15.78 -4.94 6.17
CA GLU A 20 -17.09 -4.39 6.47
C GLU A 20 -17.31 -4.39 7.98
N ILE A 21 -17.75 -3.26 8.54
CA ILE A 21 -18.00 -3.12 9.97
C ILE A 21 -19.39 -2.54 10.18
N LYS A 22 -20.20 -3.26 10.96
CA LYS A 22 -21.47 -2.75 11.48
C LYS A 22 -21.22 -1.76 12.61
N CYS A 23 -21.75 -0.55 12.49
CA CYS A 23 -21.57 0.46 13.53
C CYS A 23 -22.33 0.07 14.81
N PRO A 24 -21.67 0.01 15.98
CA PRO A 24 -22.34 -0.40 17.21
C PRO A 24 -23.38 0.62 17.71
N ARG A 25 -23.24 1.91 17.37
CA ARG A 25 -24.17 2.99 17.76
C ARG A 25 -25.45 3.00 16.94
N CYS A 26 -25.33 3.14 15.63
CA CYS A 26 -26.47 3.38 14.73
C CYS A 26 -26.80 2.19 13.82
N LYS A 27 -26.08 1.06 13.97
CA LYS A 27 -26.30 -0.20 13.25
C LYS A 27 -26.10 -0.15 11.73
N THR A 28 -25.74 1.00 11.17
CA THR A 28 -25.35 1.14 9.77
C THR A 28 -24.14 0.25 9.45
N VAL A 29 -24.25 -0.50 8.35
CA VAL A 29 -23.14 -1.28 7.79
C VAL A 29 -22.25 -0.36 6.95
N ASN A 30 -20.94 -0.41 7.20
CA ASN A 30 -19.95 0.42 6.51
C ASN A 30 -18.90 -0.48 5.86
N SER A 31 -18.78 -0.38 4.54
CA SER A 31 -17.80 -1.15 3.76
C SER A 31 -16.63 -0.22 3.43
N PHE A 32 -15.43 -0.61 3.84
CA PHE A 32 -14.20 0.15 3.62
C PHE A 32 -13.30 -0.61 2.64
N ARG A 33 -12.76 0.11 1.66
CA ARG A 33 -11.74 -0.39 0.73
C ARG A 33 -10.60 0.60 0.71
N SER A 34 -9.54 0.32 1.48
CA SER A 34 -8.27 1.02 1.30
C SER A 34 -7.49 0.30 0.21
N LEU A 35 -7.30 0.96 -0.93
CA LEU A 35 -6.30 0.53 -1.91
C LEU A 35 -4.93 0.82 -1.32
N THR A 36 -4.09 -0.20 -1.20
CA THR A 36 -2.70 -0.08 -0.74
C THR A 36 -1.76 0.47 -1.82
N THR A 37 -2.28 0.98 -2.93
CA THR A 37 -1.52 1.29 -4.14
C THR A 37 -1.41 2.78 -4.47
N GLU A 38 -1.98 3.69 -3.68
CA GLU A 38 -1.95 5.12 -4.09
C GLU A 38 -0.57 5.78 -3.95
N ASN A 39 0.42 5.14 -3.31
CA ASN A 39 1.78 5.67 -3.18
C ASN A 39 2.83 4.55 -3.04
N ALA A 40 2.78 3.51 -3.88
CA ALA A 40 4.00 2.75 -4.08
C ALA A 40 4.95 3.69 -4.84
N PRO A 41 6.14 4.04 -4.31
CA PRO A 41 7.16 4.66 -5.14
C PRO A 41 7.32 3.74 -6.35
N GLU A 42 7.14 4.29 -7.55
CA GLU A 42 7.53 3.59 -8.77
C GLU A 42 8.96 3.11 -8.54
N HIS A 43 9.14 1.79 -8.43
CA HIS A 43 10.48 1.24 -8.31
C HIS A 43 11.16 1.64 -9.62
N PRO A 44 12.23 2.45 -9.62
CA PRO A 44 12.95 2.69 -10.86
C PRO A 44 13.36 1.32 -11.36
N THR A 45 12.74 0.89 -12.46
CA THR A 45 13.20 -0.26 -13.21
C THR A 45 14.62 0.08 -13.61
N PHE A 46 15.60 -0.46 -12.87
CA PHE A 46 16.97 -0.49 -13.33
C PHE A 46 16.94 -1.27 -14.64
N GLU A 47 16.91 -0.52 -15.74
CA GLU A 47 17.23 -0.99 -17.08
C GLU A 47 18.50 -1.83 -16.96
N LYS A 48 18.34 -3.14 -17.14
CA LYS A 48 19.43 -4.11 -17.09
C LYS A 48 20.26 -3.93 -18.36
N GLY A 49 21.08 -2.89 -18.40
CA GLY A 49 22.02 -2.59 -19.47
C GLY A 49 23.32 -3.38 -19.29
N HIS A 50 23.62 -4.24 -20.26
CA HIS A 50 24.84 -5.04 -20.34
C HIS A 50 26.02 -4.19 -20.82
N ASN A 51 27.05 -3.96 -19.99
CA ASN A 51 28.35 -3.46 -20.48
C ASN A 51 29.50 -3.56 -19.44
N GLY A 52 30.18 -4.71 -19.47
CA GLY A 52 31.65 -4.79 -19.56
C GLY A 52 32.49 -4.47 -18.32
N CYS A 53 32.79 -5.48 -17.49
CA CYS A 53 33.94 -5.43 -16.58
C CYS A 53 35.16 -6.05 -17.29
N ARG A 54 36.07 -5.22 -17.81
CA ARG A 54 37.37 -5.68 -18.33
C ARG A 54 38.19 -6.23 -17.17
N LYS A 55 38.38 -7.54 -17.12
CA LYS A 55 39.38 -8.16 -16.24
C LYS A 55 40.75 -7.96 -16.90
N ASN A 56 41.52 -7.00 -16.41
CA ASN A 56 42.96 -6.94 -16.71
C ASN A 56 43.63 -8.12 -15.99
N PHE A 57 43.99 -9.16 -16.73
CA PHE A 57 44.97 -10.15 -16.30
C PHE A 57 46.14 -10.12 -17.29
N HIS A 58 47.24 -9.53 -16.85
CA HIS A 58 48.65 -9.80 -17.19
C HIS A 58 49.44 -9.08 -16.07
N THR A 59 50.41 -9.70 -15.39
CA THR A 59 51.62 -10.26 -15.98
C THR A 59 52.29 -11.25 -14.99
N ALA A 60 52.81 -12.36 -15.51
CA ALA A 60 54.10 -12.92 -15.14
C ALA A 60 54.71 -13.53 -16.41
#